data_AF-A0A2N1W9S5-F1
#
_entry.id   AF-A0A2N1W9S5-F1
#
_cell.length_a   1.000
_cell.length_b   1.000
_cell.length_c   1.000
_cell.angle_alpha   90.00
_cell.angle_beta   90.00
_cell.angle_gamma   90.00
#
_symmetry.space_group_name_H-M   'P 1'
#
loop_
_entity.id
_entity.type
_entity.pdbx_description
1 polymer ?
#
loop_
_entity_poly.entity_id
_entity_poly.type
_entity_poly.pdbx_seq_one_letter_code
_entity_poly.pdbx_strand_id
1 'polypeptide(L)'
;MYFPSGKKGLIGVLSLALAVLTMTPIPASAGPEPGAKRPSGKYRLFAGNLGAITINEVVYGFTTLGEVGVDSTGSSTVGGGFWPKGTGNQYMFNSGLQVAGIIQGNLASNPWAGDTTGGMFFDASGLRQHGTPVTELRNATNPIDIANWPQAARVPQGDFSEDIFDPLLRGRISASQGDVWFMSKESDPALSSGRDHPLGIVAEYRTLGWNFPSGNQDLIYLVITFYNITTSNPAAYAQYRPGIREILIEQAQLFHTQNNAAFDITLPTEGYTIDPFFAAFAADPDVTNDARTNFSSVNLPFAMGYAYNSDFPRADGWTFSPTVFGPPFFAGSGFVGMKYLKSPLGPGEIQL
;
A
#
# COMPACT_ATOMS: atom_id res chain seq x y z
N MET A 1 -49.67 35.02 -49.43
CA MET A 1 -49.94 36.43 -49.05
C MET A 1 -51.00 36.40 -47.94
N TYR A 2 -50.64 36.90 -46.74
CA TYR A 2 -51.48 37.18 -45.55
C TYR A 2 -52.26 36.05 -44.82
N PHE A 3 -51.87 35.81 -43.56
CA PHE A 3 -52.64 35.20 -42.44
C PHE A 3 -53.86 36.08 -42.06
N PRO A 4 -54.94 35.63 -41.33
CA PRO A 4 -54.84 34.98 -40.00
C PRO A 4 -56.02 34.10 -39.46
N SER A 5 -55.79 33.50 -38.26
CA SER A 5 -56.74 33.18 -37.15
C SER A 5 -57.92 32.21 -37.41
N GLY A 6 -58.43 31.39 -36.48
CA GLY A 6 -58.12 31.09 -35.08
C GLY A 6 -59.19 30.13 -34.48
N LYS A 7 -58.80 29.44 -33.40
CA LYS A 7 -59.60 28.90 -32.27
C LYS A 7 -60.71 27.81 -32.46
N LYS A 8 -60.39 26.64 -31.88
CA LYS A 8 -61.13 25.80 -30.90
C LYS A 8 -62.34 24.94 -31.33
N GLY A 9 -62.23 23.63 -31.04
CA GLY A 9 -63.32 22.67 -30.81
C GLY A 9 -62.77 21.25 -30.61
N LEU A 10 -62.46 20.79 -29.39
CA LEU A 10 -63.30 19.99 -28.47
C LEU A 10 -63.68 18.58 -28.98
N ILE A 11 -62.91 17.55 -28.60
CA ILE A 11 -63.41 16.22 -28.21
C ILE A 11 -62.57 15.74 -27.02
N GLY A 12 -63.16 15.78 -25.81
CA GLY A 12 -62.82 14.89 -24.70
C GLY A 12 -63.57 13.56 -24.87
N VAL A 13 -63.43 12.51 -24.06
CA VAL A 13 -63.09 12.35 -22.64
C VAL A 13 -62.73 10.87 -22.43
N LEU A 14 -62.01 10.57 -21.35
CA LEU A 14 -61.96 9.35 -20.51
C LEU A 14 -60.50 8.89 -20.31
N SER A 15 -59.89 8.87 -19.12
CA SER A 15 -60.38 9.10 -17.75
C SER A 15 -59.19 9.46 -16.86
N LEU A 16 -59.37 10.48 -16.02
CA LEU A 16 -58.46 10.87 -14.96
C LEU A 16 -58.96 10.23 -13.65
N ALA A 17 -58.17 9.36 -13.04
CA ALA A 17 -58.29 9.05 -11.61
C ALA A 17 -57.04 9.61 -10.93
N LEU A 18 -57.23 10.76 -10.27
CA LEU A 18 -56.25 11.44 -9.44
C LEU A 18 -56.20 10.72 -8.08
N ALA A 19 -55.09 10.06 -7.78
CA ALA A 19 -54.76 9.66 -6.42
C ALA A 19 -53.42 10.28 -6.04
N VAL A 20 -53.48 11.10 -5.00
CA VAL A 20 -52.40 11.83 -4.33
C VAL A 20 -51.25 10.88 -4.01
N LEU A 21 -50.06 11.16 -4.55
CA LEU A 21 -48.80 10.62 -4.05
C LEU A 21 -47.96 11.78 -3.54
N THR A 22 -47.88 11.85 -2.23
CA THR A 22 -46.96 12.63 -1.42
C THR A 22 -45.54 12.48 -1.97
N MET A 23 -44.95 13.56 -2.49
CA MET A 23 -43.49 13.62 -2.69
C MET A 23 -42.84 13.78 -1.33
N THR A 24 -42.51 12.67 -0.69
CA THR A 24 -41.48 12.66 0.34
C THR A 24 -40.13 12.84 -0.36
N PRO A 25 -39.23 13.71 0.13
CA PRO A 25 -37.86 13.73 -0.38
C PRO A 25 -37.26 12.36 -0.14
N ILE A 26 -36.92 11.64 -1.21
CA ILE A 26 -36.13 10.43 -1.12
C ILE A 26 -34.77 10.89 -0.59
N PRO A 27 -34.34 10.51 0.62
CA PRO A 27 -32.97 10.76 1.01
C PRO A 27 -32.10 10.05 -0.02
N ALA A 28 -31.20 10.80 -0.67
CA ALA A 28 -30.10 10.21 -1.39
C ALA A 28 -29.29 9.39 -0.38
N SER A 29 -29.64 8.11 -0.25
CA SER A 29 -28.80 7.14 0.43
C SER A 29 -27.64 6.88 -0.52
N ALA A 30 -26.51 7.52 -0.26
CA ALA A 30 -25.22 7.07 -0.75
C ALA A 30 -24.96 5.70 -0.10
N GLY A 31 -25.53 4.65 -0.70
CA GLY A 31 -25.10 3.29 -0.41
C GLY A 31 -23.64 3.14 -0.88
N PRO A 32 -22.82 2.35 -0.17
CA PRO A 32 -21.47 2.07 -0.63
C PRO A 32 -21.54 1.56 -2.07
N GLU A 33 -20.78 2.20 -2.95
CA GLU A 33 -20.52 1.71 -4.29
C GLU A 33 -20.03 0.25 -4.17
N PRO A 34 -20.51 -0.69 -4.99
CA PRO A 34 -20.08 -2.08 -4.89
C PRO A 34 -18.58 -2.13 -5.17
N GLY A 35 -17.78 -2.10 -4.10
CA GLY A 35 -16.34 -2.26 -4.16
C GLY A 35 -16.02 -3.50 -4.97
N ALA A 36 -15.00 -3.40 -5.82
CA ALA A 36 -14.51 -4.48 -6.68
C ALA A 36 -14.61 -5.83 -5.94
N LYS A 37 -15.32 -6.79 -6.56
CA LYS A 37 -15.54 -8.11 -5.98
C LYS A 37 -14.19 -8.73 -5.63
N ARG A 38 -13.86 -8.71 -4.33
CA ARG A 38 -12.61 -9.25 -3.79
C ARG A 38 -12.57 -10.76 -4.08
N PRO A 39 -11.47 -11.31 -4.61
CA PRO A 39 -11.37 -12.74 -4.86
C PRO A 39 -11.55 -13.53 -3.55
N SER A 40 -12.64 -14.27 -3.47
CA SER A 40 -12.96 -15.14 -2.34
C SER A 40 -12.19 -16.45 -2.50
N GLY A 41 -11.05 -16.57 -1.82
CA GLY A 41 -10.33 -17.83 -1.72
C GLY A 41 -9.13 -17.70 -0.78
N LYS A 42 -9.09 -18.55 0.25
CA LYS A 42 -7.98 -18.75 1.21
C LYS A 42 -7.83 -17.77 2.39
N TYR A 43 -8.81 -16.91 2.70
CA TYR A 43 -8.75 -16.08 3.91
C TYR A 43 -9.40 -16.78 5.12
N ARG A 44 -8.71 -16.82 6.27
CA ARG A 44 -9.28 -17.22 7.57
C ARG A 44 -10.30 -16.16 7.98
N LEU A 45 -11.45 -16.59 8.51
CA LEU A 45 -12.57 -15.71 8.95
C LEU A 45 -12.21 -14.63 9.99
N PHE A 46 -10.98 -14.64 10.53
CA PHE A 46 -10.46 -13.69 11.53
C PHE A 46 -9.02 -13.23 11.26
N ALA A 47 -8.42 -13.56 10.11
CA ALA A 47 -7.13 -12.99 9.72
C ALA A 47 -7.40 -11.71 8.92
N GLY A 48 -6.89 -10.59 9.43
CA GLY A 48 -7.23 -9.27 8.93
C GLY A 48 -6.52 -8.92 7.64
N ASN A 49 -7.23 -8.21 6.76
CA ASN A 49 -6.63 -7.37 5.72
C ASN A 49 -5.97 -6.12 6.31
N LEU A 50 -6.11 -5.90 7.61
CA LEU A 50 -5.59 -4.78 8.37
C LEU A 50 -4.80 -5.31 9.56
N GLY A 51 -3.78 -4.59 9.96
CA GLY A 51 -2.99 -4.88 11.16
C GLY A 51 -2.07 -3.72 11.48
N ALA A 52 -1.24 -3.87 12.52
CA ALA A 52 -0.23 -2.89 12.88
C ALA A 52 0.99 -3.58 13.45
N ILE A 53 2.14 -2.89 13.35
CA ILE A 53 3.28 -3.16 14.21
C ILE A 53 3.19 -2.22 15.40
N THR A 54 3.31 -2.80 16.59
CA THR A 54 3.32 -2.08 17.86
C THR A 54 4.60 -2.47 18.57
N ILE A 55 5.67 -1.73 18.29
CA ILE A 55 7.00 -2.01 18.80
C ILE A 55 7.71 -0.71 19.15
N ASN A 56 8.65 -0.76 20.08
CA ASN A 56 9.34 0.44 20.53
C ASN A 56 8.33 1.51 21.01
N GLU A 57 8.55 2.79 20.69
CA GLU A 57 7.61 3.89 20.91
C GLU A 57 6.70 4.16 19.69
N VAL A 58 6.62 3.23 18.73
CA VAL A 58 5.89 3.45 17.47
C VAL A 58 4.70 2.49 17.36
N VAL A 59 3.57 3.02 16.89
CA VAL A 59 2.49 2.23 16.30
C VAL A 59 2.39 2.58 14.84
N TYR A 60 2.38 1.59 13.97
CA TYR A 60 2.30 1.81 12.52
C TYR A 60 1.38 0.78 11.88
N GLY A 61 0.26 1.24 11.31
CA GLY A 61 -0.76 0.40 10.71
C GLY A 61 -0.44 -0.05 9.29
N PHE A 62 -1.13 -1.08 8.83
CA PHE A 62 -0.90 -1.73 7.54
C PHE A 62 -2.20 -2.22 6.92
N THR A 63 -2.25 -2.24 5.60
CA THR A 63 -3.23 -3.00 4.83
C THR A 63 -2.54 -4.05 3.96
N THR A 64 -3.21 -5.17 3.71
CA THR A 64 -2.73 -6.19 2.76
C THR A 64 -2.75 -5.72 1.29
N LEU A 65 -3.19 -4.48 1.04
CA LEU A 65 -3.10 -3.83 -0.27
C LEU A 65 -1.71 -3.25 -0.52
N GLY A 66 -0.85 -3.12 0.50
CA GLY A 66 0.49 -2.53 0.38
C GLY A 66 0.61 -1.10 0.91
N GLU A 67 -0.41 -0.62 1.62
CA GLU A 67 -0.31 0.61 2.39
C GLU A 67 0.29 0.33 3.77
N VAL A 68 1.08 1.28 4.23
CA VAL A 68 1.77 1.26 5.53
C VAL A 68 1.61 2.61 6.21
N GLY A 69 1.62 2.66 7.53
CA GLY A 69 1.31 3.88 8.28
C GLY A 69 -0.12 4.38 8.08
N VAL A 70 -1.03 3.50 7.67
CA VAL A 70 -2.45 3.75 7.41
C VAL A 70 -3.31 3.25 8.57
N ASP A 71 -4.49 3.84 8.79
CA ASP A 71 -5.36 3.36 9.87
C ASP A 71 -5.73 1.89 9.69
N SER A 72 -5.31 1.09 10.66
CA SER A 72 -5.55 -0.35 10.72
C SER A 72 -7.01 -0.71 11.06
N THR A 73 -7.90 0.28 11.22
CA THR A 73 -9.35 0.07 11.37
C THR A 73 -10.16 0.46 10.13
N GLY A 74 -9.51 1.05 9.11
CA GLY A 74 -10.13 1.42 7.83
C GLY A 74 -10.84 2.79 7.84
N SER A 75 -10.52 3.65 8.80
CA SER A 75 -11.00 5.03 8.88
C SER A 75 -10.41 5.89 7.75
N SER A 76 -11.23 6.76 7.17
CA SER A 76 -10.81 7.75 6.17
C SER A 76 -10.40 9.09 6.78
N THR A 77 -10.49 9.25 8.11
CA THR A 77 -10.21 10.51 8.80
C THR A 77 -9.19 10.35 9.93
N VAL A 78 -8.73 9.13 10.17
CA VAL A 78 -7.71 8.81 11.18
C VAL A 78 -6.54 8.18 10.44
N GLY A 79 -5.34 8.57 10.84
CA GLY A 79 -4.09 8.08 10.30
C GLY A 79 -3.61 6.80 10.98
N GLY A 80 -2.51 6.23 10.47
CA GLY A 80 -1.99 4.96 10.96
C GLY A 80 -0.67 4.98 11.71
N GLY A 81 0.03 6.12 11.75
CA GLY A 81 1.32 6.21 12.44
C GLY A 81 1.27 7.11 13.67
N PHE A 82 1.53 6.53 14.83
CA PHE A 82 1.49 7.21 16.12
C PHE A 82 2.81 7.12 16.85
N TRP A 83 3.23 8.25 17.43
CA TRP A 83 4.40 8.33 18.28
C TRP A 83 4.26 9.49 19.31
N PRO A 84 4.52 9.26 20.61
CA PRO A 84 4.87 7.98 21.22
C PRO A 84 3.71 6.98 21.24
N LYS A 85 4.02 5.71 21.34
CA LYS A 85 3.04 4.61 21.41
C LYS A 85 2.11 4.82 22.59
N GLY A 86 0.82 4.61 22.36
CA GLY A 86 -0.22 4.78 23.39
C GLY A 86 -0.70 6.23 23.55
N THR A 87 -0.20 7.15 22.74
CA THR A 87 -0.71 8.52 22.64
C THR A 87 -1.60 8.68 21.40
N GLY A 88 -2.36 9.78 21.35
CA GLY A 88 -3.09 10.21 20.14
C GLY A 88 -2.26 11.05 19.19
N ASN A 89 -0.94 11.10 19.37
CA ASN A 89 -0.04 11.90 18.55
C ASN A 89 0.19 11.20 17.21
N GLN A 90 -0.65 11.53 16.24
CA GLN A 90 -0.52 11.06 14.87
C GLN A 90 0.62 11.80 14.20
N TYR A 91 1.55 11.09 13.57
CA TYR A 91 2.64 11.66 12.78
C TYR A 91 2.61 11.20 11.32
N MET A 92 1.81 10.18 11.02
CA MET A 92 1.60 9.67 9.67
C MET A 92 0.11 9.43 9.45
N PHE A 93 -0.45 10.02 8.41
CA PHE A 93 -1.81 9.73 8.00
C PHE A 93 -1.87 8.39 7.25
N ASN A 94 -1.11 8.29 6.17
CA ASN A 94 -0.92 7.07 5.39
C ASN A 94 0.37 7.15 4.58
N SER A 95 0.83 6.00 4.09
CA SER A 95 2.01 5.93 3.23
C SER A 95 2.07 4.57 2.52
N GLY A 96 3.08 4.38 1.68
CA GLY A 96 3.36 3.12 1.03
C GLY A 96 4.11 3.29 -0.27
N LEU A 97 4.01 2.29 -1.13
CA LEU A 97 4.83 2.22 -2.33
C LEU A 97 4.13 2.67 -3.60
N GLN A 98 4.93 3.29 -4.46
CA GLN A 98 4.66 3.53 -5.86
C GLN A 98 5.81 2.93 -6.67
N VAL A 99 5.47 2.22 -7.74
CA VAL A 99 6.45 1.58 -8.62
C VAL A 99 6.22 2.00 -10.06
N ALA A 100 7.28 2.06 -10.84
CA ALA A 100 7.21 2.32 -12.27
C ALA A 100 8.36 1.62 -12.99
N GLY A 101 8.21 1.37 -14.28
CA GLY A 101 9.30 0.83 -15.08
C GLY A 101 9.00 0.84 -16.56
N ILE A 102 10.02 0.48 -17.33
CA ILE A 102 9.94 0.34 -18.78
C ILE A 102 9.98 -1.14 -19.13
N ILE A 103 8.99 -1.60 -19.88
CA ILE A 103 8.93 -2.98 -20.36
C ILE A 103 9.89 -3.13 -21.55
N GLN A 104 10.87 -4.00 -21.40
CA GLN A 104 11.86 -4.27 -22.44
C GLN A 104 11.35 -5.29 -23.47
N GLY A 105 12.04 -5.34 -24.62
CA GLY A 105 11.82 -6.33 -25.67
C GLY A 105 11.33 -5.70 -26.99
N ASN A 106 10.59 -6.49 -27.76
CA ASN A 106 10.05 -6.10 -29.06
C ASN A 106 8.55 -6.42 -29.14
N LEU A 107 7.77 -5.52 -29.74
CA LEU A 107 6.32 -5.62 -29.95
C LEU A 107 5.89 -6.89 -30.67
N ALA A 108 6.75 -7.43 -31.55
CA ALA A 108 6.46 -8.69 -32.25
C ALA A 108 6.36 -9.91 -31.31
N SER A 109 7.03 -9.85 -30.16
CA SER A 109 7.10 -10.96 -29.19
C SER A 109 6.39 -10.67 -27.88
N ASN A 110 6.19 -9.40 -27.54
CA ASN A 110 5.55 -8.94 -26.31
C ASN A 110 4.66 -7.73 -26.65
N PRO A 111 3.33 -7.82 -26.49
CA PRO A 111 2.41 -6.75 -26.87
C PRO A 111 2.61 -5.43 -26.11
N TRP A 112 3.31 -5.46 -24.97
CA TRP A 112 3.57 -4.28 -24.13
C TRP A 112 5.03 -3.80 -24.19
N ALA A 113 5.83 -4.31 -25.12
CA ALA A 113 7.23 -3.93 -25.23
C ALA A 113 7.39 -2.44 -25.60
N GLY A 114 8.21 -1.72 -24.82
CA GLY A 114 8.45 -0.29 -24.97
C GLY A 114 7.57 0.59 -24.08
N ASP A 115 6.52 0.02 -23.47
CA ASP A 115 5.60 0.79 -22.65
C ASP A 115 6.25 1.20 -21.32
N THR A 116 5.94 2.42 -20.90
CA THR A 116 6.24 2.91 -19.55
C THR A 116 4.97 2.83 -18.72
N THR A 117 4.95 1.94 -17.74
CA THR A 117 3.82 1.76 -16.83
C THR A 117 4.32 1.63 -15.39
N GLY A 118 3.40 1.67 -14.45
CA GLY A 118 3.68 1.59 -13.04
C GLY A 118 2.41 1.46 -12.24
N GLY A 119 2.48 1.27 -10.93
CA GLY A 119 1.29 1.26 -10.11
C GLY A 119 1.52 1.68 -8.67
N MET A 120 0.40 1.95 -8.01
CA MET A 120 0.35 2.55 -6.69
C MET A 120 -0.21 1.50 -5.73
N PHE A 121 0.66 0.94 -4.90
CA PHE A 121 0.20 0.21 -3.71
C PHE A 121 -0.41 1.20 -2.72
N PHE A 122 0.15 2.41 -2.68
CA PHE A 122 -0.38 3.57 -1.99
C PHE A 122 -0.62 4.74 -2.96
N ASP A 123 -1.82 5.32 -2.89
CA ASP A 123 -2.21 6.53 -3.59
C ASP A 123 -2.79 7.55 -2.61
N ALA A 124 -2.06 8.65 -2.40
CA ALA A 124 -2.49 9.74 -1.52
C ALA A 124 -3.80 10.40 -1.99
N SER A 125 -4.16 10.30 -3.27
CA SER A 125 -5.47 10.82 -3.74
C SER A 125 -6.65 9.90 -3.42
N GLY A 126 -6.40 8.64 -3.07
CA GLY A 126 -7.43 7.63 -2.76
C GLY A 126 -8.24 7.15 -3.96
N LEU A 127 -7.80 7.43 -5.20
CA LEU A 127 -8.57 7.18 -6.43
C LEU A 127 -7.94 6.11 -7.34
N ARG A 128 -6.66 5.82 -7.17
CA ARG A 128 -5.81 5.08 -8.13
C ARG A 128 -4.99 3.98 -7.45
N GLN A 129 -5.52 3.39 -6.38
CA GLN A 129 -4.88 2.26 -5.72
C GLN A 129 -4.96 1.00 -6.61
N HIS A 130 -3.81 0.36 -6.85
CA HIS A 130 -3.67 -0.82 -7.71
C HIS A 130 -3.28 -2.09 -6.95
N GLY A 131 -2.96 -1.94 -5.66
CA GLY A 131 -2.59 -3.04 -4.79
C GLY A 131 -3.73 -4.02 -4.56
N THR A 132 -3.46 -5.31 -4.69
CA THR A 132 -4.35 -6.39 -4.23
C THR A 132 -3.60 -7.35 -3.31
N PRO A 133 -4.29 -8.02 -2.38
CA PRO A 133 -3.63 -8.92 -1.46
C PRO A 133 -3.11 -10.18 -2.16
N VAL A 134 -1.91 -10.62 -1.76
CA VAL A 134 -1.37 -11.96 -2.10
C VAL A 134 -1.44 -12.87 -0.88
N THR A 135 -1.13 -12.34 0.30
CA THR A 135 -1.23 -13.06 1.57
C THR A 135 -1.96 -12.25 2.63
N GLU A 136 -2.39 -12.95 3.67
CA GLU A 136 -2.81 -12.32 4.93
C GLU A 136 -1.63 -11.66 5.63
N LEU A 137 -1.93 -10.66 6.46
CA LEU A 137 -0.96 -10.11 7.39
C LEU A 137 -0.64 -11.11 8.50
N ARG A 138 0.65 -11.31 8.77
CA ARG A 138 1.17 -12.14 9.86
C ARG A 138 1.99 -11.30 10.81
N ASN A 139 1.65 -11.34 12.10
CA ASN A 139 2.38 -10.62 13.13
C ASN A 139 3.07 -11.59 14.10
N ALA A 140 4.40 -11.51 14.21
CA ALA A 140 5.21 -12.38 15.05
C ALA A 140 4.99 -12.15 16.56
N THR A 141 4.23 -11.14 16.97
CA THR A 141 3.80 -10.95 18.36
C THR A 141 2.43 -11.57 18.64
N ASN A 142 1.71 -12.03 17.61
CA ASN A 142 0.42 -12.69 17.75
C ASN A 142 0.61 -14.22 17.87
N PRO A 143 0.26 -14.86 19.00
CA PRO A 143 0.44 -16.30 19.19
C PRO A 143 -0.27 -17.16 18.14
N ILE A 144 -1.40 -16.71 17.61
CA ILE A 144 -2.16 -17.44 16.58
C ILE A 144 -1.41 -17.44 15.25
N ASP A 145 -0.76 -16.34 14.90
CA ASP A 145 0.05 -16.25 13.67
C ASP A 145 1.33 -17.06 13.81
N ILE A 146 2.00 -17.00 14.98
CA ILE A 146 3.20 -17.81 15.26
C ILE A 146 2.90 -19.31 15.10
N ALA A 147 1.77 -19.77 15.64
CA ALA A 147 1.37 -21.17 15.56
C ALA A 147 1.10 -21.63 14.11
N ASN A 148 0.85 -20.69 13.19
CA ASN A 148 0.54 -20.96 11.79
C ASN A 148 1.51 -20.21 10.85
N TRP A 149 2.76 -19.99 11.29
CA TRP A 149 3.69 -19.12 10.60
C TRP A 149 4.05 -19.69 9.22
N PRO A 150 3.77 -18.98 8.10
CA PRO A 150 4.06 -19.48 6.77
C PRO A 150 5.56 -19.67 6.54
N GLN A 151 5.93 -20.69 5.75
CA GLN A 151 7.33 -20.89 5.35
C GLN A 151 7.89 -19.67 4.61
N ALA A 152 7.09 -19.06 3.73
CA ALA A 152 7.43 -17.84 3.00
C ALA A 152 7.77 -16.65 3.92
N ALA A 153 7.12 -16.60 5.09
CA ALA A 153 7.22 -15.53 6.07
C ALA A 153 8.38 -15.72 7.06
N ARG A 154 9.16 -16.80 6.96
CA ARG A 154 10.40 -16.92 7.75
C ARG A 154 11.41 -15.88 7.27
N VAL A 155 12.28 -15.46 8.19
CA VAL A 155 13.40 -14.56 7.85
C VAL A 155 14.15 -15.18 6.66
N PRO A 156 14.36 -14.42 5.57
CA PRO A 156 14.88 -14.97 4.32
C PRO A 156 16.13 -15.84 4.49
N GLN A 157 16.11 -16.99 3.82
CA GLN A 157 17.21 -17.96 3.77
C GLN A 157 17.13 -18.70 2.43
N GLY A 158 18.25 -18.75 1.70
CA GLY A 158 18.38 -19.43 0.43
C GLY A 158 17.94 -18.63 -0.80
N ASP A 159 17.79 -17.31 -0.68
CA ASP A 159 17.58 -16.40 -1.82
C ASP A 159 18.28 -15.04 -1.60
N PHE A 160 18.27 -14.16 -2.61
CA PHE A 160 18.96 -12.86 -2.56
C PHE A 160 18.52 -11.93 -1.41
N SER A 161 17.34 -12.14 -0.83
CA SER A 161 16.89 -11.30 0.30
C SER A 161 17.61 -11.64 1.60
N GLU A 162 18.28 -12.81 1.68
CA GLU A 162 19.01 -13.23 2.88
C GLU A 162 20.17 -12.32 3.25
N ASP A 163 20.76 -11.62 2.27
CA ASP A 163 21.91 -10.71 2.43
C ASP A 163 21.57 -9.42 3.19
N ILE A 164 20.29 -9.18 3.47
CA ILE A 164 19.84 -8.11 4.37
C ILE A 164 19.94 -8.54 5.83
N PHE A 165 19.94 -9.84 6.11
CA PHE A 165 19.81 -10.39 7.45
C PHE A 165 21.10 -11.05 7.92
N ASP A 166 21.39 -10.87 9.21
CA ASP A 166 22.46 -11.58 9.90
C ASP A 166 22.26 -13.12 9.76
N PRO A 167 23.31 -13.90 9.43
CA PRO A 167 23.21 -15.34 9.28
C PRO A 167 22.52 -16.08 10.43
N LEU A 168 22.64 -15.58 11.66
CA LEU A 168 22.01 -16.21 12.84
C LEU A 168 20.48 -16.04 12.87
N LEU A 169 19.93 -15.06 12.15
CA LEU A 169 18.50 -14.76 12.11
C LEU A 169 17.77 -15.49 10.98
N ARG A 170 18.48 -15.87 9.92
CA ARG A 170 17.91 -16.53 8.73
C ARG A 170 17.15 -17.80 9.10
N GLY A 171 15.99 -18.01 8.48
CA GLY A 171 15.11 -19.16 8.73
C GLY A 171 14.28 -19.09 10.03
N ARG A 172 14.51 -18.11 10.90
CA ARG A 172 13.69 -17.90 12.11
C ARG A 172 12.31 -17.34 11.75
N ILE A 173 11.41 -17.37 12.72
CA ILE A 173 10.08 -16.75 12.60
C ILE A 173 10.21 -15.22 12.55
N SER A 174 11.04 -14.66 13.43
CA SER A 174 11.23 -13.21 13.56
C SER A 174 12.71 -12.85 13.49
N ALA A 175 13.01 -11.74 12.82
CA ALA A 175 14.34 -11.13 12.83
C ALA A 175 14.51 -10.08 13.95
N SER A 176 13.40 -9.62 14.55
CA SER A 176 13.43 -8.53 15.54
C SER A 176 12.42 -8.76 16.69
N GLN A 177 12.23 -7.77 17.55
CA GLN A 177 11.27 -7.87 18.67
C GLN A 177 9.82 -7.65 18.21
N GLY A 178 9.62 -7.10 17.02
CA GLY A 178 8.31 -7.00 16.35
C GLY A 178 8.51 -7.21 14.86
N ASP A 179 7.93 -8.27 14.30
CA ASP A 179 8.05 -8.61 12.89
C ASP A 179 6.66 -8.80 12.29
N VAL A 180 6.34 -7.99 11.28
CA VAL A 180 5.08 -8.08 10.55
C VAL A 180 5.38 -8.35 9.09
N TRP A 181 4.73 -9.38 8.54
CA TRP A 181 4.96 -9.85 7.19
C TRP A 181 3.65 -9.96 6.41
N PHE A 182 3.67 -9.52 5.15
CA PHE A 182 2.61 -9.75 4.18
C PHE A 182 3.11 -9.55 2.75
N MET A 183 2.30 -9.93 1.77
CA MET A 183 2.59 -9.71 0.36
C MET A 183 1.37 -9.10 -0.31
N SER A 184 1.63 -8.14 -1.21
CA SER A 184 0.61 -7.55 -2.09
C SER A 184 1.13 -7.52 -3.53
N LYS A 185 0.24 -7.29 -4.48
CA LYS A 185 0.59 -7.25 -5.91
C LYS A 185 -0.05 -6.08 -6.65
N GLU A 186 0.64 -5.66 -7.70
CA GLU A 186 0.20 -4.74 -8.73
C GLU A 186 0.18 -5.52 -10.05
N SER A 187 -0.96 -6.16 -10.33
CA SER A 187 -1.05 -7.12 -11.44
C SER A 187 -2.47 -7.33 -11.98
N ASP A 188 -3.47 -6.69 -11.36
CA ASP A 188 -4.88 -6.96 -11.63
C ASP A 188 -5.38 -6.05 -12.78
N PRO A 189 -5.82 -6.59 -13.93
CA PRO A 189 -6.30 -5.76 -15.03
C PRO A 189 -7.54 -4.93 -14.67
N ALA A 190 -8.31 -5.33 -13.65
CA ALA A 190 -9.46 -4.57 -13.16
C ALA A 190 -9.06 -3.27 -12.42
N LEU A 191 -7.79 -3.13 -12.02
CA LEU A 191 -7.26 -1.96 -11.30
C LEU A 191 -6.24 -1.19 -12.13
N SER A 192 -6.60 -0.89 -13.38
CA SER A 192 -5.70 -0.17 -14.29
C SER A 192 -5.75 1.35 -14.10
N SER A 193 -6.88 1.90 -13.60
CA SER A 193 -7.09 3.34 -13.31
C SER A 193 -6.60 4.31 -14.40
N GLY A 194 -6.85 3.97 -15.67
CA GLY A 194 -6.43 4.76 -16.84
C GLY A 194 -5.08 4.40 -17.42
N ARG A 195 -4.37 3.41 -16.88
CA ARG A 195 -3.22 2.76 -17.53
C ARG A 195 -3.71 1.74 -18.56
N ASP A 196 -2.90 1.49 -19.57
CA ASP A 196 -3.21 0.51 -20.62
C ASP A 196 -3.11 -0.94 -20.11
N HIS A 197 -2.20 -1.19 -19.17
CA HIS A 197 -2.02 -2.51 -18.54
C HIS A 197 -1.25 -2.40 -17.21
N PRO A 198 -1.34 -3.40 -16.32
CA PRO A 198 -0.51 -3.50 -15.12
C PRO A 198 0.97 -3.82 -15.43
N LEU A 199 1.86 -3.56 -14.47
CA LEU A 199 3.30 -3.83 -14.59
C LEU A 199 3.67 -5.29 -14.27
N GLY A 200 2.89 -5.98 -13.43
CA GLY A 200 3.12 -7.38 -13.08
C GLY A 200 4.14 -7.59 -11.95
N ILE A 201 3.95 -6.87 -10.84
CA ILE A 201 4.86 -6.90 -9.68
C ILE A 201 4.16 -7.46 -8.44
N VAL A 202 4.88 -8.29 -7.70
CA VAL A 202 4.54 -8.66 -6.32
C VAL A 202 5.54 -7.98 -5.37
N ALA A 203 5.05 -7.39 -4.30
CA ALA A 203 5.87 -6.81 -3.24
C ALA A 203 5.70 -7.63 -1.94
N GLU A 204 6.80 -8.11 -1.40
CA GLU A 204 6.89 -8.69 -0.06
C GLU A 204 7.29 -7.61 0.93
N TYR A 205 6.46 -7.40 1.96
CA TYR A 205 6.70 -6.44 3.03
C TYR A 205 7.13 -7.16 4.29
N ARG A 206 8.19 -6.67 4.92
CA ARG A 206 8.57 -7.04 6.28
C ARG A 206 8.89 -5.79 7.09
N THR A 207 8.18 -5.60 8.21
CA THR A 207 8.48 -4.51 9.15
C THR A 207 9.16 -5.03 10.39
N LEU A 208 10.20 -4.35 10.85
CA LEU A 208 11.07 -4.76 11.95
C LEU A 208 11.22 -3.63 12.98
N GLY A 209 11.47 -3.98 14.24
CA GLY A 209 11.78 -3.03 15.29
C GLY A 209 12.64 -3.62 16.41
N TRP A 210 13.59 -2.82 16.88
CA TRP A 210 14.45 -3.12 18.03
C TRP A 210 14.44 -1.96 19.00
N ASN A 211 14.40 -2.24 20.31
CA ASN A 211 14.47 -1.23 21.35
C ASN A 211 15.92 -0.86 21.76
N PHE A 212 16.91 -1.47 21.11
CA PHE A 212 18.33 -1.28 21.35
C PHE A 212 19.10 -1.34 20.01
N PRO A 213 20.22 -0.61 19.84
CA PRO A 213 20.83 0.37 20.75
C PRO A 213 19.92 1.55 21.06
N SER A 214 20.30 2.33 22.09
CA SER A 214 19.59 3.57 22.41
C SER A 214 19.54 4.49 21.18
N GLY A 215 18.36 5.05 20.90
CA GLY A 215 18.04 5.76 19.68
C GLY A 215 17.15 4.97 18.71
N ASN A 216 17.11 3.63 18.80
CA ASN A 216 16.22 2.83 17.95
C ASN A 216 14.76 2.79 18.44
N GLN A 217 14.48 3.30 19.65
CA GLN A 217 13.14 3.26 20.23
C GLN A 217 12.12 4.10 19.45
N ASP A 218 12.58 5.02 18.61
CA ASP A 218 11.69 5.91 17.84
C ASP A 218 11.65 5.54 16.35
N LEU A 219 12.19 4.36 16.00
CA LEU A 219 12.35 3.90 14.62
C LEU A 219 11.66 2.55 14.39
N ILE A 220 11.20 2.37 13.16
CA ILE A 220 10.85 1.08 12.57
C ILE A 220 11.59 0.94 11.23
N TYR A 221 11.78 -0.30 10.78
CA TYR A 221 12.46 -0.60 9.53
C TYR A 221 11.51 -1.35 8.61
N LEU A 222 11.43 -0.94 7.35
CA LEU A 222 10.66 -1.64 6.33
C LEU A 222 11.64 -2.25 5.31
N VAL A 223 11.58 -3.56 5.16
CA VAL A 223 12.26 -4.30 4.10
C VAL A 223 11.21 -4.69 3.07
N ILE A 224 11.45 -4.29 1.82
CA ILE A 224 10.53 -4.58 0.73
C ILE A 224 11.29 -5.24 -0.41
N THR A 225 10.84 -6.44 -0.79
CA THR A 225 11.39 -7.19 -1.93
C THR A 225 10.36 -7.20 -3.06
N PHE A 226 10.80 -6.81 -4.26
CA PHE A 226 9.97 -6.83 -5.46
C PHE A 226 10.26 -8.06 -6.30
N TYR A 227 9.20 -8.68 -6.81
CA TYR A 227 9.26 -9.84 -7.68
C TYR A 227 8.53 -9.54 -8.99
N ASN A 228 9.20 -9.78 -10.10
CA ASN A 228 8.60 -9.78 -11.42
C ASN A 228 7.87 -11.11 -11.63
N ILE A 229 6.54 -11.08 -11.79
CA ILE A 229 5.69 -12.28 -11.97
C ILE A 229 5.23 -12.47 -13.42
N THR A 230 5.91 -11.84 -14.37
CA THR A 230 5.45 -11.78 -15.77
C THR A 230 5.80 -13.04 -16.54
N THR A 231 6.62 -13.94 -16.00
CA THR A 231 6.95 -15.23 -16.62
C THR A 231 6.05 -16.34 -16.08
N SER A 232 5.37 -17.08 -16.95
CA SER A 232 4.56 -18.25 -16.56
C SER A 232 5.39 -19.54 -16.49
N ASN A 233 6.69 -19.49 -16.82
CA ASN A 233 7.63 -20.59 -16.68
C ASN A 233 8.02 -20.82 -15.21
N PRO A 234 7.63 -21.95 -14.57
CA PRO A 234 7.94 -22.20 -13.17
C PRO A 234 9.45 -22.30 -12.87
N ALA A 235 10.27 -22.69 -13.84
CA ALA A 235 11.71 -22.81 -13.67
C ALA A 235 12.37 -21.45 -13.40
N ALA A 236 11.77 -20.35 -13.87
CA ALA A 236 12.26 -19.00 -13.63
C ALA A 236 12.15 -18.54 -12.17
N TYR A 237 11.48 -19.31 -11.30
CA TYR A 237 11.35 -19.04 -9.86
C TYR A 237 12.22 -19.97 -9.00
N ALA A 238 13.03 -20.85 -9.63
CA ALA A 238 13.82 -21.86 -8.92
C ALA A 238 14.90 -21.28 -7.98
N GLN A 239 15.31 -20.02 -8.17
CA GLN A 239 16.24 -19.31 -7.29
C GLN A 239 15.59 -18.77 -6.01
N TYR A 240 14.26 -18.69 -5.93
CA TYR A 240 13.59 -18.15 -4.74
C TYR A 240 13.39 -19.22 -3.68
N ARG A 241 13.40 -18.78 -2.41
CA ARG A 241 13.26 -19.68 -1.26
C ARG A 241 11.91 -20.41 -1.25
N PRO A 242 11.84 -21.61 -0.65
CA PRO A 242 10.57 -22.33 -0.47
C PRO A 242 9.51 -21.47 0.23
N GLY A 243 8.26 -21.65 -0.15
CA GLY A 243 7.12 -20.82 0.25
C GLY A 243 6.92 -19.62 -0.67
N ILE A 244 7.98 -18.83 -0.93
CA ILE A 244 7.90 -17.69 -1.86
C ILE A 244 7.77 -18.20 -3.30
N ARG A 245 8.58 -19.18 -3.69
CA ARG A 245 8.56 -19.76 -5.04
C ARG A 245 7.16 -20.18 -5.48
N GLU A 246 6.46 -20.93 -4.64
CA GLU A 246 5.12 -21.45 -4.93
C GLU A 246 4.10 -20.32 -5.06
N ILE A 247 4.19 -19.31 -4.19
CA ILE A 247 3.34 -18.11 -4.27
C ILE A 247 3.58 -17.37 -5.60
N LEU A 248 4.84 -17.17 -6.00
CA LEU A 248 5.16 -16.44 -7.23
C LEU A 248 4.69 -17.19 -8.47
N ILE A 249 4.84 -18.52 -8.51
CA ILE A 249 4.31 -19.36 -9.60
C ILE A 249 2.79 -19.22 -9.71
N GLU A 250 2.07 -19.28 -8.58
CA GLU A 250 0.61 -19.10 -8.55
C GLU A 250 0.23 -17.69 -9.06
N GLN A 251 0.91 -16.65 -8.59
CA GLN A 251 0.62 -15.28 -9.03
C GLN A 251 0.95 -15.04 -10.51
N ALA A 252 1.99 -15.67 -11.04
CA ALA A 252 2.35 -15.55 -12.45
C ALA A 252 1.32 -16.20 -13.38
N GLN A 253 0.81 -17.37 -13.00
CA GLN A 253 -0.28 -18.03 -13.73
C GLN A 253 -1.56 -17.19 -13.71
N LEU A 254 -1.90 -16.61 -12.55
CA LEU A 254 -3.04 -15.70 -12.43
C LEU A 254 -2.85 -14.45 -13.28
N PHE A 255 -1.65 -13.85 -13.27
CA PHE A 255 -1.33 -12.68 -14.08
C PHE A 255 -1.54 -12.95 -15.57
N HIS A 256 -0.96 -14.04 -16.09
CA HIS A 256 -1.15 -14.45 -17.48
C HIS A 256 -2.62 -14.68 -17.82
N THR A 257 -3.32 -15.47 -16.99
CA THR A 257 -4.72 -15.83 -17.24
C THR A 257 -5.62 -14.60 -17.27
N GLN A 258 -5.47 -13.72 -16.29
CA GLN A 258 -6.33 -12.54 -16.16
C GLN A 258 -6.04 -11.51 -17.24
N ASN A 259 -4.76 -11.21 -17.51
CA ASN A 259 -4.39 -10.15 -18.45
C ASN A 259 -4.56 -10.57 -19.90
N ASN A 260 -4.19 -11.81 -20.27
CA ASN A 260 -4.45 -12.32 -21.63
C ASN A 260 -5.95 -12.27 -21.96
N ALA A 261 -6.80 -12.64 -20.99
CA ALA A 261 -8.24 -12.60 -21.17
C ALA A 261 -8.81 -11.17 -21.18
N ALA A 262 -8.34 -10.29 -20.31
CA ALA A 262 -8.86 -8.92 -20.19
C ALA A 262 -8.49 -8.04 -21.39
N PHE A 263 -7.31 -8.26 -21.98
CA PHE A 263 -6.79 -7.43 -23.07
C PHE A 263 -6.81 -8.10 -24.44
N ASP A 264 -7.26 -9.35 -24.54
CA ASP A 264 -7.24 -10.17 -25.77
C ASP A 264 -5.84 -10.23 -26.41
N ILE A 265 -4.86 -10.57 -25.57
CA ILE A 265 -3.43 -10.66 -25.94
C ILE A 265 -2.85 -12.01 -25.56
N THR A 266 -1.62 -12.27 -26.02
CA THR A 266 -0.79 -13.36 -25.52
C THR A 266 0.52 -12.80 -24.97
N LEU A 267 0.66 -12.82 -23.65
CA LEU A 267 1.91 -12.47 -22.99
C LEU A 267 2.99 -13.55 -23.22
N PRO A 268 4.28 -13.16 -23.28
CA PRO A 268 5.37 -14.11 -23.48
C PRO A 268 5.46 -15.11 -22.32
N THR A 269 5.56 -16.41 -22.61
CA THR A 269 5.69 -17.45 -21.57
C THR A 269 6.91 -17.23 -20.67
N GLU A 270 8.03 -16.80 -21.26
CA GLU A 270 9.26 -16.46 -20.51
C GLU A 270 9.19 -15.10 -19.80
N GLY A 271 8.07 -14.39 -19.93
CA GLY A 271 7.85 -13.05 -19.36
C GLY A 271 8.60 -11.96 -20.09
N TYR A 272 8.72 -10.81 -19.41
CA TYR A 272 9.47 -9.66 -19.92
C TYR A 272 10.33 -9.05 -18.82
N THR A 273 11.43 -8.44 -19.25
CA THR A 273 12.30 -7.67 -18.36
C THR A 273 11.70 -6.29 -18.15
N ILE A 274 11.78 -5.80 -16.91
CA ILE A 274 11.43 -4.43 -16.54
C ILE A 274 12.73 -3.73 -16.19
N ASP A 275 13.15 -2.78 -17.01
CA ASP A 275 14.42 -2.07 -16.85
C ASP A 275 14.37 -0.71 -17.57
N PRO A 276 14.63 0.42 -16.91
CA PRO A 276 14.80 0.57 -15.47
C PRO A 276 13.50 0.24 -14.70
N PHE A 277 13.68 -0.19 -13.45
CA PHE A 277 12.61 -0.30 -12.45
C PHE A 277 12.83 0.73 -11.34
N PHE A 278 11.80 1.49 -11.05
CA PHE A 278 11.78 2.52 -10.01
C PHE A 278 10.79 2.16 -8.93
N ALA A 279 11.18 2.38 -7.68
CA ALA A 279 10.31 2.30 -6.53
C ALA A 279 10.47 3.56 -5.68
N ALA A 280 9.36 4.13 -5.25
CA ALA A 280 9.30 5.28 -4.38
C ALA A 280 8.38 4.99 -3.20
N PHE A 281 8.83 5.39 -2.02
CA PHE A 281 8.02 5.46 -0.82
C PHE A 281 7.35 6.83 -0.77
N ALA A 282 6.02 6.85 -0.90
CA ALA A 282 5.21 8.03 -0.78
C ALA A 282 4.49 8.03 0.58
N ALA A 283 4.31 9.21 1.14
CA ALA A 283 3.72 9.36 2.47
C ALA A 283 2.95 10.67 2.57
N ASP A 284 1.97 10.68 3.45
CA ASP A 284 1.25 11.86 3.92
C ASP A 284 1.54 12.06 5.42
N PRO A 285 2.65 12.73 5.76
CA PRO A 285 3.00 12.99 7.14
C PRO A 285 2.07 14.03 7.74
N ASP A 286 1.50 13.71 8.89
CA ASP A 286 0.55 14.56 9.58
C ASP A 286 1.12 15.01 10.92
N VAL A 287 2.14 15.87 10.85
CA VAL A 287 2.93 16.27 12.03
C VAL A 287 2.19 17.23 12.97
N THR A 288 0.98 17.66 12.63
CA THR A 288 0.02 18.41 13.47
C THR A 288 -1.40 18.19 12.96
N ASN A 289 -2.41 18.61 13.72
CA ASN A 289 -3.81 18.57 13.26
C ASN A 289 -4.14 19.61 12.15
N ASP A 290 -3.18 20.43 11.71
CA ASP A 290 -3.36 21.41 10.62
C ASP A 290 -2.49 21.05 9.41
N ALA A 291 -3.06 20.26 8.51
CA ALA A 291 -2.43 19.80 7.28
C ALA A 291 -1.92 20.95 6.37
N ARG A 292 -2.41 22.20 6.52
CA ARG A 292 -1.96 23.33 5.68
C ARG A 292 -0.62 23.92 6.13
N THR A 293 -0.13 23.53 7.29
CA THR A 293 1.10 24.05 7.90
C THR A 293 2.18 22.98 8.08
N ASN A 294 1.96 21.80 7.49
CA ASN A 294 2.96 20.75 7.41
C ASN A 294 3.91 21.04 6.22
N PHE A 295 5.20 21.14 6.50
CA PHE A 295 6.25 21.35 5.51
C PHE A 295 7.07 20.08 5.35
N SER A 296 7.55 19.81 4.13
CA SER A 296 8.48 18.73 3.83
C SER A 296 9.79 19.27 3.27
N SER A 297 10.88 18.57 3.55
CA SER A 297 12.21 18.93 3.08
C SER A 297 13.11 17.68 3.02
N VAL A 298 14.31 17.85 2.48
CA VAL A 298 15.33 16.81 2.38
C VAL A 298 16.57 17.21 3.15
N ASN A 299 17.15 16.26 3.87
CA ASN A 299 18.46 16.39 4.48
C ASN A 299 19.46 15.59 3.65
N LEU A 300 20.19 16.30 2.77
CA LEU A 300 21.14 15.68 1.83
C LEU A 300 22.26 14.90 2.55
N PRO A 301 22.94 15.46 3.59
CA PRO A 301 23.96 14.71 4.32
C PRO A 301 23.47 13.38 4.90
N PHE A 302 22.20 13.30 5.29
CA PHE A 302 21.62 12.09 5.87
C PHE A 302 20.83 11.24 4.88
N ALA A 303 20.72 11.65 3.61
CA ALA A 303 19.90 10.98 2.60
C ALA A 303 18.46 10.71 3.09
N MET A 304 17.84 11.71 3.71
CA MET A 304 16.56 11.56 4.43
C MET A 304 15.56 12.62 4.00
N GLY A 305 14.34 12.21 3.65
CA GLY A 305 13.19 13.10 3.55
C GLY A 305 12.53 13.25 4.93
N TYR A 306 12.05 14.43 5.27
CA TYR A 306 11.37 14.67 6.54
C TYR A 306 10.25 15.70 6.42
N ALA A 307 9.31 15.64 7.36
CA ALA A 307 8.25 16.60 7.53
C ALA A 307 8.26 17.20 8.94
N TYR A 308 7.81 18.45 9.04
CA TYR A 308 7.75 19.24 10.27
C TYR A 308 6.69 20.34 10.16
N ASN A 309 6.29 20.88 11.31
CA ASN A 309 5.47 22.08 11.36
C ASN A 309 6.36 23.30 11.64
N SER A 310 6.08 24.45 11.02
CA SER A 310 6.93 25.65 11.14
C SER A 310 7.08 26.17 12.57
N ASP A 311 6.05 25.98 13.40
CA ASP A 311 5.96 26.59 14.72
C ASP A 311 6.15 25.57 15.86
N PHE A 312 6.34 24.30 15.50
CA PHE A 312 6.45 23.16 16.40
C PHE A 312 5.41 23.14 17.55
N PRO A 313 4.11 23.35 17.27
CA PRO A 313 3.11 23.50 18.30
C PRO A 313 2.85 22.17 19.02
N ARG A 314 2.33 22.25 20.24
CA ARG A 314 1.65 21.09 20.84
C ARG A 314 0.22 21.05 20.32
N ALA A 315 -0.07 20.17 19.37
CA ALA A 315 -1.42 20.01 18.84
C ALA A 315 -2.42 19.55 19.93
N ASP A 316 -3.69 19.90 19.76
CA ASP A 316 -4.75 19.51 20.70
C ASP A 316 -4.84 18.00 20.84
N GLY A 317 -4.95 17.54 22.10
CA GLY A 317 -4.98 16.11 22.43
C GLY A 317 -3.61 15.44 22.47
N TRP A 318 -2.54 16.10 22.02
CA TRP A 318 -1.21 15.50 22.03
C TRP A 318 -0.62 15.46 23.43
N THR A 319 0.00 14.33 23.76
CA THR A 319 0.63 14.08 25.06
C THR A 319 2.08 13.66 24.89
N PHE A 320 2.94 14.16 25.78
CA PHE A 320 4.38 13.92 25.76
C PHE A 320 4.83 13.63 27.19
N SER A 321 5.70 12.64 27.36
CA SER A 321 6.21 12.29 28.69
C SER A 321 7.12 13.39 29.23
N PRO A 322 6.88 13.95 30.44
CA PRO A 322 7.76 14.94 31.04
C PRO A 322 9.19 14.41 31.30
N THR A 323 9.39 13.09 31.33
CA THR A 323 10.70 12.47 31.54
C THR A 323 11.61 12.54 30.30
N VAL A 324 11.04 12.76 29.12
CA VAL A 324 11.78 12.84 27.84
C VAL A 324 11.74 14.27 27.28
N PHE A 325 10.63 14.99 27.48
CA PHE A 325 10.39 16.32 26.91
C PHE A 325 10.54 17.43 27.96
N GLY A 326 11.72 17.49 28.57
CA GLY A 326 12.18 18.60 29.41
C GLY A 326 13.38 19.32 28.79
N PRO A 327 13.78 20.50 29.31
CA PRO A 327 14.89 21.27 28.75
C PRO A 327 16.15 20.43 28.52
N PRO A 328 16.80 20.51 27.34
CA PRO A 328 16.58 21.48 26.27
C PRO A 328 15.46 21.13 25.27
N PHE A 329 14.80 19.98 25.41
CA PHE A 329 13.66 19.59 24.58
C PHE A 329 12.36 20.25 25.06
N PHE A 330 11.36 20.32 24.17
CA PHE A 330 10.05 20.90 24.46
C PHE A 330 8.94 19.93 24.07
N ALA A 331 7.80 20.04 24.74
CA ALA A 331 6.63 19.20 24.49
C ALA A 331 5.78 19.79 23.35
N GLY A 332 6.22 19.62 22.11
CA GLY A 332 5.53 20.04 20.91
C GLY A 332 5.78 19.08 19.75
N SER A 333 5.17 19.33 18.59
CA SER A 333 5.37 18.51 17.40
C SER A 333 6.84 18.46 17.02
N GLY A 334 7.32 17.27 16.68
CA GLY A 334 8.69 17.07 16.22
C GLY A 334 8.78 16.91 14.71
N PHE A 335 9.77 16.13 14.30
CA PHE A 335 9.98 15.73 12.91
C PHE A 335 9.53 14.27 12.73
N VAL A 336 9.04 13.93 11.55
CA VAL A 336 8.96 12.55 11.06
C VAL A 336 9.78 12.43 9.80
N GLY A 337 10.55 11.37 9.67
CA GLY A 337 11.51 11.20 8.58
C GLY A 337 11.50 9.80 8.00
N MET A 338 11.90 9.71 6.73
CA MET A 338 12.04 8.47 5.99
C MET A 338 13.39 8.48 5.28
N LYS A 339 14.07 7.34 5.33
CA LYS A 339 15.40 7.16 4.77
C LYS A 339 15.53 5.79 4.11
N TYR A 340 16.05 5.76 2.90
CA TYR A 340 16.51 4.52 2.29
C TYR A 340 17.86 4.14 2.90
N LEU A 341 17.96 2.92 3.41
CA LEU A 341 19.22 2.43 4.00
C LEU A 341 20.05 1.64 2.98
N LYS A 342 19.37 0.93 2.07
CA LYS A 342 19.99 0.06 1.07
C LYS A 342 19.03 -0.17 -0.10
N SER A 343 19.59 -0.34 -1.29
CA SER A 343 18.92 -0.84 -2.49
C SER A 343 19.75 -1.97 -3.13
N PRO A 344 19.25 -2.65 -4.17
CA PRO A 344 20.05 -3.60 -4.94
C PRO A 344 21.31 -2.98 -5.57
N LEU A 345 21.33 -1.67 -5.80
CA LEU A 345 22.46 -0.95 -6.41
C LEU A 345 23.52 -0.50 -5.39
N GLY A 346 23.27 -0.68 -4.09
CA GLY A 346 24.20 -0.30 -3.03
C GLY A 346 23.54 0.39 -1.83
N PRO A 347 24.31 1.14 -1.02
CA PRO A 347 23.78 1.95 0.07
C PRO A 347 22.68 2.91 -0.40
N GLY A 348 21.74 3.22 0.49
CA GLY A 348 20.70 4.21 0.22
C GLY A 348 21.29 5.62 0.17
N GLU A 349 21.64 6.05 -1.03
CA GLU A 349 22.04 7.42 -1.34
C GLU A 349 20.87 8.13 -2.03
N ILE A 350 20.65 9.41 -1.75
CA ILE A 350 19.82 10.24 -2.63
C ILE A 350 20.65 10.47 -3.89
N GLN A 351 20.33 9.74 -4.96
CA GLN A 351 20.82 10.10 -6.30
C GLN A 351 20.08 11.36 -6.74
N LEU A 352 20.79 12.48 -6.85
CA LEU A 352 20.29 13.73 -7.42
C LEU A 352 20.38 13.71 -8.94
#